data_AF-A0A4R4SGS1-F1
#
_entry.id   AF-A0A4R4SGS1-F1
#
_cell.length_a   1.000
_cell.length_b   1.000
_cell.length_c   1.000
_cell.angle_alpha   90.00
_cell.angle_beta   90.00
_cell.angle_gamma   90.00
#
_symmetry.space_group_name_H-M   'P 1'
#
loop_
_entity.id
_entity.type
_entity.pdbx_description
1 polymer ?
#
loop_
_entity_poly.entity_id
_entity_poly.type
_entity_poly.pdbx_seq_one_letter_code
_entity_poly.pdbx_strand_id
1 'polypeptide(L)'
;AGFDTAGFVVAQAPDHVVENEKALAKAGDDPKKRRKVVRKKPPEGFVNWGENTFERLIAAEPEPLTSRFRVTHAMLLSIIARPGNAFDAMRRLLEDNHEPRRQQLRHIRRAIAIYRSLLDGGIVERLETPDAQGRIVRLTVDLQADFALNQPLSTFALAAFELLDPESPSYALDMVSVVESTLDDPRQILAAQQNKARGEAVAAMKAEGVEYEERMERLMDITYPRPLDELLFHAFGLYRTSHPWVSDHPLSPKSVVRDMYERAMTFSEFVSHYELARTEGIVLRYLAGAYKALEHTVPEDLKSEDFQDITAWLGEMVRQVDSSLLDEWEQLANPELEDAEEARERADQVKPVTANARAFRVLVRNAMFRRVELAALDRTWDLGELDAESGWDADAWAAALDGYWQEYDELGTGPEARGPRLLQIEERPEDGLWRVRQTFHDPAGDHDWGISAEVDLTASDAEARAVIKVVGVGQL
;
A
#
# COMPACT_ATOMS: atom_id res chain seq x y z
N ALA A 1 -15.89 -25.92 25.15
CA ALA A 1 -15.95 -25.69 23.70
C ALA A 1 -16.00 -24.17 23.50
N GLY A 2 -15.05 -23.60 22.76
CA GLY A 2 -14.82 -22.15 22.67
C GLY A 2 -15.70 -21.45 21.65
N PHE A 3 -17.01 -21.46 21.87
CA PHE A 3 -17.94 -20.61 21.14
C PHE A 3 -18.85 -19.89 22.15
N ASP A 4 -19.17 -18.64 21.85
CA ASP A 4 -20.19 -17.92 22.60
C ASP A 4 -21.53 -18.63 22.42
N THR A 5 -22.18 -18.97 23.53
CA THR A 5 -23.47 -19.68 23.51
C THR A 5 -24.64 -18.76 23.17
N ALA A 6 -24.41 -17.44 23.13
CA ALA A 6 -25.38 -16.43 22.75
C ALA A 6 -24.65 -15.20 22.19
N GLY A 7 -25.22 -14.62 21.13
CA GLY A 7 -24.79 -13.37 20.53
C GLY A 7 -25.95 -12.75 19.74
N PHE A 8 -25.92 -11.43 19.55
CA PHE A 8 -26.92 -10.72 18.77
C PHE A 8 -26.32 -10.28 17.44
N VAL A 9 -26.98 -10.64 16.34
CA VAL A 9 -26.64 -10.16 15.01
C VAL A 9 -27.82 -9.35 14.49
N VAL A 10 -27.57 -8.09 14.14
CA VAL A 10 -28.55 -7.23 13.49
C VAL A 10 -28.18 -7.16 12.01
N ALA A 11 -29.13 -7.44 11.13
CA ALA A 11 -28.91 -7.46 9.71
C ALA A 11 -29.96 -6.57 9.02
N GLN A 12 -29.51 -5.57 8.26
CA GLN A 12 -30.36 -4.54 7.66
C GLN A 12 -30.54 -4.74 6.16
N ALA A 13 -31.79 -4.74 5.70
CA ALA A 13 -32.11 -4.98 4.29
C ALA A 13 -31.38 -3.96 3.37
N PRO A 14 -30.85 -4.40 2.21
CA PRO A 14 -30.23 -3.48 1.26
C PRO A 14 -31.20 -2.40 0.78
N ASP A 15 -30.66 -1.22 0.44
CA ASP A 15 -31.46 -0.06 0.02
C ASP A 15 -32.42 -0.38 -1.12
N HIS A 16 -31.96 -1.10 -2.15
CA HIS A 16 -32.82 -1.47 -3.28
C HIS A 16 -34.00 -2.37 -2.87
N VAL A 17 -33.85 -3.20 -1.83
CA VAL A 17 -34.94 -4.03 -1.28
C VAL A 17 -35.90 -3.15 -0.49
N VAL A 18 -35.38 -2.26 0.37
CA VAL A 18 -36.19 -1.30 1.15
C VAL A 18 -37.01 -0.40 0.24
N GLU A 19 -36.41 0.13 -0.83
CA GLU A 19 -37.07 0.98 -1.81
C GLU A 19 -38.13 0.23 -2.61
N ASN A 20 -37.86 -1.03 -2.99
CA ASN A 20 -38.84 -1.89 -3.66
C ASN A 20 -40.04 -2.21 -2.76
N GLU A 21 -39.82 -2.51 -1.48
CA GLU A 21 -40.89 -2.74 -0.50
C GLU A 21 -41.70 -1.47 -0.23
N LYS A 22 -41.04 -0.30 -0.07
CA LYS A 22 -41.73 1.00 0.03
C LYS A 22 -42.59 1.28 -1.21
N ALA A 23 -42.10 0.98 -2.41
CA ALA A 23 -42.83 1.16 -3.65
C ALA A 23 -44.03 0.19 -3.79
N LEU A 24 -43.87 -1.05 -3.35
CA LEU A 24 -44.94 -2.05 -3.30
C LEU A 24 -46.01 -1.71 -2.26
N ALA A 25 -45.60 -1.27 -1.06
CA ALA A 25 -46.52 -0.81 -0.01
C ALA A 25 -47.35 0.40 -0.47
N LYS A 26 -46.72 1.36 -1.18
CA LYS A 26 -47.43 2.50 -1.80
C LYS A 26 -48.43 2.07 -2.89
N ALA A 27 -48.21 0.93 -3.54
CA ALA A 27 -49.13 0.40 -4.56
C ALA A 27 -50.38 -0.27 -3.96
N GLY A 28 -50.37 -0.65 -2.67
CA GLY A 28 -51.47 -1.31 -1.97
C GLY A 28 -51.84 -2.69 -2.55
N ASP A 29 -53.06 -3.16 -2.30
CA ASP A 29 -53.53 -4.49 -2.74
C ASP A 29 -54.09 -4.54 -4.18
N ASP A 30 -54.01 -3.46 -4.95
CA ASP A 30 -54.49 -3.42 -6.34
C ASP A 30 -53.55 -4.23 -7.26
N PRO A 31 -54.01 -5.37 -7.85
CA PRO A 31 -53.18 -6.24 -8.66
C PRO A 31 -52.58 -5.56 -9.90
N LYS A 32 -53.27 -4.54 -10.44
CA LYS A 32 -52.80 -3.80 -11.63
C LYS A 32 -51.71 -2.80 -11.26
N LYS A 33 -51.76 -2.18 -10.08
CA LYS A 33 -50.74 -1.24 -9.61
C LYS A 33 -49.47 -1.96 -9.17
N ARG A 34 -49.60 -3.08 -8.44
CA ARG A 34 -48.45 -3.90 -8.03
C ARG A 34 -47.63 -4.43 -9.22
N ARG A 35 -48.30 -4.84 -10.31
CA ARG A 35 -47.63 -5.28 -11.55
C ARG A 35 -46.88 -4.17 -12.30
N LYS A 36 -47.22 -2.89 -12.04
CA LYS A 36 -46.58 -1.73 -12.66
C LYS A 36 -45.42 -1.16 -11.84
N VAL A 37 -45.14 -1.70 -10.65
CA VAL A 37 -44.00 -1.25 -9.85
C VAL A 37 -42.71 -1.70 -10.52
N VAL A 38 -41.90 -0.72 -10.95
CA VAL A 38 -40.57 -0.97 -11.50
C VAL A 38 -39.64 -1.31 -10.34
N ARG A 39 -39.15 -2.55 -10.30
CA ARG A 39 -38.20 -2.99 -9.28
C ARG A 39 -36.81 -2.44 -9.60
N LYS A 40 -36.20 -1.75 -8.64
CA LYS A 40 -34.78 -1.43 -8.68
C LYS A 40 -34.00 -2.74 -8.58
N LYS A 41 -33.07 -2.93 -9.51
CA LYS A 41 -32.16 -4.08 -9.53
C LYS A 41 -30.99 -3.83 -8.58
N PRO A 42 -30.39 -4.89 -8.00
CA PRO A 42 -29.12 -4.76 -7.31
C PRO A 42 -28.04 -4.23 -8.28
N PRO A 43 -27.08 -3.43 -7.79
CA PRO A 43 -25.92 -2.99 -8.59
C PRO A 43 -25.12 -4.18 -9.15
N GLU A 44 -24.39 -3.99 -10.25
CA GLU A 44 -23.55 -5.05 -10.81
C GLU A 44 -22.42 -5.45 -9.83
N GLY A 45 -22.27 -6.76 -9.63
CA GLY A 45 -21.33 -7.35 -8.66
C GLY A 45 -21.80 -7.29 -7.19
N PHE A 46 -23.03 -6.84 -6.92
CA PHE A 46 -23.56 -6.79 -5.56
C PHE A 46 -23.80 -8.20 -4.99
N VAL A 47 -23.24 -8.48 -3.81
CA VAL A 47 -23.49 -9.73 -3.10
C VAL A 47 -24.93 -9.72 -2.61
N ASN A 48 -25.79 -10.49 -3.28
CA ASN A 48 -27.21 -10.52 -2.98
C ASN A 48 -27.43 -11.11 -1.57
N TRP A 49 -27.86 -10.27 -0.65
CA TRP A 49 -28.22 -10.60 0.72
C TRP A 49 -29.63 -10.03 0.96
N GLY A 50 -30.54 -10.82 1.52
CA GLY A 50 -31.93 -10.45 1.74
C GLY A 50 -32.61 -11.43 2.71
N GLU A 51 -33.90 -11.23 3.00
CA GLU A 51 -34.64 -12.00 4.01
C GLU A 51 -34.49 -13.51 3.86
N ASN A 52 -34.70 -14.06 2.65
CA ASN A 52 -34.49 -15.49 2.38
C ASN A 52 -33.05 -15.97 2.66
N THR A 53 -32.06 -15.11 2.43
CA THR A 53 -30.65 -15.44 2.72
C THR A 53 -30.38 -15.38 4.22
N PHE A 54 -30.97 -14.42 4.92
CA PHE A 54 -30.91 -14.28 6.37
C PHE A 54 -31.54 -15.48 7.08
N GLU A 55 -32.77 -15.82 6.71
CA GLU A 55 -33.49 -16.99 7.23
C GLU A 55 -32.70 -18.27 6.99
N ARG A 56 -32.12 -18.42 5.79
CA ARG A 56 -31.24 -19.55 5.47
C ARG A 56 -30.00 -19.59 6.36
N LEU A 57 -29.38 -18.45 6.64
CA LEU A 57 -28.18 -18.39 7.50
C LEU A 57 -28.53 -18.68 8.97
N ILE A 58 -29.69 -18.25 9.46
CA ILE A 58 -30.17 -18.56 10.82
C ILE A 58 -30.53 -20.05 10.95
N ALA A 59 -31.19 -20.61 9.94
CA ALA A 59 -31.67 -21.98 9.96
C ALA A 59 -30.59 -23.01 9.59
N ALA A 60 -29.49 -22.59 8.97
CA ALA A 60 -28.39 -23.47 8.61
C ALA A 60 -27.67 -23.99 9.86
N GLU A 61 -27.31 -25.27 9.86
CA GLU A 61 -26.39 -25.80 10.87
C GLU A 61 -25.04 -25.09 10.73
N PRO A 62 -24.44 -24.60 11.84
CA PRO A 62 -23.13 -23.98 11.79
C PRO A 62 -22.10 -24.92 11.16
N GLU A 63 -21.32 -24.39 10.21
CA GLU A 63 -20.23 -25.17 9.62
C GLU A 63 -19.22 -25.55 10.71
N PRO A 64 -18.70 -26.79 10.69
CA PRO A 64 -17.69 -27.21 11.64
C PRO A 64 -16.45 -26.34 11.48
N LEU A 65 -16.01 -25.71 12.58
CA LEU A 65 -14.78 -24.92 12.59
C LEU A 65 -13.61 -25.79 12.13
N THR A 66 -12.97 -25.37 11.04
CA THR A 66 -11.75 -26.00 10.57
C THR A 66 -10.57 -25.45 11.35
N SER A 67 -9.77 -26.33 11.94
CA SER A 67 -8.57 -25.89 12.64
C SER A 67 -7.60 -25.20 11.67
N ARG A 68 -7.11 -24.03 12.09
CA ARG A 68 -6.05 -23.27 11.42
C ARG A 68 -4.71 -23.38 12.15
N PHE A 69 -4.58 -24.30 13.11
CA PHE A 69 -3.38 -24.49 13.90
C PHE A 69 -2.16 -24.79 13.00
N ARG A 70 -1.05 -24.10 13.26
CA ARG A 70 0.22 -24.26 12.55
C ARG A 70 1.38 -24.18 13.54
N VAL A 71 2.37 -25.03 13.34
CA VAL A 71 3.62 -24.99 14.10
C VAL A 71 4.59 -24.09 13.36
N THR A 72 5.05 -23.04 14.03
CA THR A 72 6.01 -22.06 13.51
C THR A 72 7.31 -22.08 14.30
N HIS A 73 8.38 -21.51 13.74
CA HIS A 73 9.65 -21.33 14.43
C HIS A 73 9.48 -20.41 15.64
N ALA A 74 8.70 -19.33 15.51
CA ALA A 74 8.41 -18.42 16.62
C ALA A 74 7.74 -19.14 17.81
N MET A 75 6.83 -20.08 17.55
CA MET A 75 6.22 -20.91 18.58
C MET A 75 7.26 -21.78 19.30
N LEU A 76 8.17 -22.43 18.55
CA LEU A 76 9.22 -23.25 19.15
C LEU A 76 10.21 -22.41 19.97
N LEU A 77 10.67 -21.27 19.44
CA LEU A 77 11.54 -20.34 20.16
C LEU A 77 10.88 -19.87 21.46
N SER A 78 9.59 -19.49 21.40
CA SER A 78 8.81 -19.07 22.57
C SER A 78 8.67 -20.17 23.62
N ILE A 79 8.61 -21.44 23.21
CA ILE A 79 8.50 -22.58 24.12
C ILE A 79 9.86 -22.92 24.74
N ILE A 80 10.93 -22.85 23.95
CA ILE A 80 12.32 -23.08 24.41
C ILE A 80 12.76 -21.99 25.39
N ALA A 81 12.31 -20.75 25.21
CA ALA A 81 12.62 -19.64 26.11
C ALA A 81 12.01 -19.80 27.52
N ARG A 82 10.95 -20.59 27.68
CA ARG A 82 10.24 -20.77 28.96
C ARG A 82 11.04 -21.65 29.93
N PRO A 83 10.87 -21.48 31.25
CA PRO A 83 11.34 -22.45 32.24
C PRO A 83 10.76 -23.85 32.01
N GLY A 84 11.53 -24.88 32.33
CA GLY A 84 11.14 -26.29 32.26
C GLY A 84 11.48 -27.02 30.95
N ASN A 85 10.95 -28.23 30.80
CA ASN A 85 11.24 -29.08 29.65
C ASN A 85 10.42 -28.68 28.42
N ALA A 86 11.07 -27.99 27.47
CA ALA A 86 10.47 -27.56 26.22
C ALA A 86 9.91 -28.72 25.37
N PHE A 87 10.50 -29.92 25.45
CA PHE A 87 9.99 -31.09 24.73
C PHE A 87 8.62 -31.53 25.25
N ASP A 88 8.47 -31.62 26.57
CA ASP A 88 7.21 -32.03 27.19
C ASP A 88 6.12 -30.98 26.95
N ALA A 89 6.48 -29.69 27.04
CA ALA A 89 5.58 -28.59 26.74
C ALA A 89 5.09 -28.63 25.28
N MET A 90 6.01 -28.79 24.32
CA MET A 90 5.66 -28.88 22.90
C MET A 90 4.83 -30.14 22.61
N ARG A 91 5.20 -31.29 23.19
CA ARG A 91 4.44 -32.53 23.04
C ARG A 91 3.00 -32.35 23.52
N ARG A 92 2.80 -31.76 24.70
CA ARG A 92 1.47 -31.49 25.21
C ARG A 92 0.68 -30.59 24.26
N LEU A 93 1.26 -29.49 23.78
CA LEU A 93 0.58 -28.60 22.81
C LEU A 93 0.15 -29.33 21.52
N LEU A 94 0.96 -30.29 21.06
CA LEU A 94 0.73 -31.01 19.81
C LEU A 94 -0.19 -32.23 19.94
N GLU A 95 -0.29 -32.84 21.11
CA GLU A 95 -1.11 -34.03 21.36
C GLU A 95 -2.41 -33.73 22.11
N ASP A 96 -2.45 -32.66 22.92
CA ASP A 96 -3.60 -32.22 23.73
C ASP A 96 -4.40 -31.13 23.00
N ASN A 97 -4.88 -31.46 21.80
CA ASN A 97 -5.70 -30.59 20.97
C ASN A 97 -6.78 -31.38 20.23
N HIS A 98 -7.76 -30.67 19.67
CA HIS A 98 -8.91 -31.26 18.98
C HIS A 98 -8.62 -31.61 17.50
N GLU A 99 -7.35 -31.56 17.07
CA GLU A 99 -6.98 -31.96 15.71
C GLU A 99 -7.05 -33.48 15.55
N PRO A 100 -7.49 -34.00 14.39
CA PRO A 100 -7.39 -35.42 14.08
C PRO A 100 -5.94 -35.91 14.19
N ARG A 101 -5.74 -37.17 14.58
CA ARG A 101 -4.38 -37.75 14.77
C ARG A 101 -3.45 -37.55 13.56
N ARG A 102 -3.99 -37.60 12.34
CA ARG A 102 -3.21 -37.34 11.11
C ARG A 102 -2.60 -35.93 11.09
N GLN A 103 -3.34 -34.93 11.54
CA GLN A 103 -2.90 -33.54 11.60
C GLN A 103 -1.90 -33.33 12.74
N GLN A 104 -2.16 -33.89 13.93
CA GLN A 104 -1.20 -33.92 15.04
C GLN A 104 0.17 -34.46 14.61
N LEU A 105 0.20 -35.61 13.89
CA LEU A 105 1.45 -36.18 13.37
C LEU A 105 2.16 -35.26 12.37
N ARG A 106 1.41 -34.51 11.56
CA ARG A 106 1.97 -33.50 10.64
C ARG A 106 2.59 -32.34 11.44
N HIS A 107 1.92 -31.86 12.48
CA HIS A 107 2.46 -30.83 13.36
C HIS A 107 3.72 -31.30 14.11
N ILE A 108 3.74 -32.54 14.61
CA ILE A 108 4.92 -33.15 15.26
C ILE A 108 6.10 -33.23 14.29
N ARG A 109 5.89 -33.72 13.07
CA ARG A 109 6.96 -33.76 12.05
C ARG A 109 7.48 -32.36 11.73
N ARG A 110 6.60 -31.36 11.62
CA ARG A 110 6.99 -29.96 11.41
C ARG A 110 7.80 -29.42 12.58
N ALA A 111 7.37 -29.66 13.82
CA ALA A 111 8.09 -29.25 15.03
C ALA A 111 9.51 -29.84 15.09
N ILE A 112 9.65 -31.14 14.78
CA ILE A 112 10.95 -31.81 14.73
C ILE A 112 11.84 -31.21 13.63
N ALA A 113 11.29 -30.95 12.45
CA ALA A 113 12.04 -30.35 11.35
C ALA A 113 12.56 -28.95 11.71
N ILE A 114 11.69 -28.12 12.30
CA ILE A 114 12.06 -26.79 12.81
C ILE A 114 13.16 -26.91 13.87
N TYR A 115 12.96 -27.77 14.87
CA TYR A 115 13.94 -27.95 15.96
C TYR A 115 15.31 -28.37 15.44
N ARG A 116 15.37 -29.31 14.49
CA ARG A 116 16.63 -29.71 13.84
C ARG A 116 17.29 -28.54 13.12
N SER A 117 16.50 -27.77 12.35
CA SER A 117 17.02 -26.58 11.67
C SER A 117 17.58 -25.54 12.64
N LEU A 118 16.95 -25.35 13.81
CA LEU A 118 17.42 -24.43 14.84
C LEU A 118 18.70 -24.94 15.55
N LEU A 119 18.82 -26.26 15.75
CA LEU A 119 20.04 -26.88 16.26
C LEU A 119 21.20 -26.77 15.27
N ASP A 120 20.96 -27.10 13.99
CA ASP A 120 21.98 -27.07 12.94
C ASP A 120 22.46 -25.64 12.68
N GLY A 121 21.56 -24.66 12.78
CA GLY A 121 21.89 -23.23 12.73
C GLY A 121 22.57 -22.68 13.99
N GLY A 122 22.79 -23.51 15.02
CA GLY A 122 23.43 -23.11 16.27
C GLY A 122 22.62 -22.13 17.12
N ILE A 123 21.32 -21.97 16.86
CA ILE A 123 20.39 -21.04 17.55
C ILE A 123 19.85 -21.67 18.84
N VAL A 124 19.69 -22.99 18.82
CA VAL A 124 19.34 -23.79 19.99
C VAL A 124 20.53 -24.67 20.30
N GLU A 125 20.85 -24.80 21.58
CA GLU A 125 21.80 -25.80 22.05
C GLU A 125 21.14 -26.74 23.06
N ARG A 126 21.64 -27.97 23.07
CA ARG A 126 21.21 -29.00 24.01
C ARG A 126 22.17 -29.01 25.20
N LEU A 127 21.60 -28.96 26.40
CA LEU A 127 22.37 -29.02 27.63
C LEU A 127 22.62 -30.46 28.06
N GLU A 128 23.81 -30.75 28.60
CA GLU A 128 24.14 -32.07 29.15
C GLU A 128 23.32 -32.38 30.41
N THR A 129 23.11 -31.36 31.25
CA THR A 129 22.25 -31.41 32.43
C THR A 129 21.26 -30.25 32.40
N PRO A 130 20.04 -30.41 32.97
CA PRO A 130 19.10 -29.31 33.07
C PRO A 130 19.71 -28.11 33.81
N ASP A 131 19.38 -26.90 33.35
CA ASP A 131 19.81 -25.68 34.05
C ASP A 131 18.97 -25.40 35.31
N ALA A 132 19.24 -24.27 35.98
CA ALA A 132 18.53 -23.87 37.20
C ALA A 132 17.01 -23.67 37.00
N GLN A 133 16.58 -23.46 35.76
CA GLN A 133 15.18 -23.30 35.35
C GLN A 133 14.58 -24.62 34.85
N GLY A 134 15.32 -25.73 34.89
CA GLY A 134 14.87 -27.04 34.44
C GLY A 134 14.85 -27.21 32.92
N ARG A 135 15.53 -26.34 32.17
CA ARG A 135 15.60 -26.41 30.70
C ARG A 135 16.65 -27.43 30.28
N ILE A 136 16.30 -28.29 29.31
CA ILE A 136 17.23 -29.26 28.69
C ILE A 136 17.79 -28.78 27.35
N VAL A 137 17.19 -27.72 26.82
CA VAL A 137 17.58 -27.01 25.60
C VAL A 137 17.44 -25.52 25.88
N ARG A 138 18.35 -24.70 25.37
CA ARG A 138 18.29 -23.24 25.52
C ARG A 138 18.65 -22.54 24.21
N LEU A 139 18.29 -21.27 24.13
CA LEU A 139 18.67 -20.39 23.03
C LEU A 139 20.12 -19.93 23.28
N THR A 140 20.96 -20.01 22.24
CA THR A 140 22.38 -19.61 22.28
C THR A 140 22.56 -18.11 22.11
N VAL A 141 21.61 -17.46 21.44
CA VAL A 141 21.59 -16.03 21.21
C VAL A 141 20.82 -15.36 22.35
N ASP A 142 21.36 -14.27 22.88
CA ASP A 142 20.57 -13.28 23.62
C ASP A 142 19.60 -12.65 22.60
N LEU A 143 18.52 -13.37 22.31
CA LEU A 143 17.34 -12.78 21.69
C LEU A 143 16.91 -11.69 22.66
N GLN A 144 17.31 -10.45 22.35
CA GLN A 144 16.95 -9.27 23.12
C GLN A 144 15.47 -9.38 23.50
N ALA A 145 15.12 -9.00 24.72
CA ALA A 145 13.74 -9.12 25.22
C ALA A 145 12.70 -8.41 24.33
N ASP A 146 13.15 -7.49 23.47
CA ASP A 146 12.38 -6.76 22.47
C ASP A 146 12.43 -7.36 21.05
N PHE A 147 13.05 -8.54 20.86
CA PHE A 147 12.98 -9.28 19.61
C PHE A 147 11.55 -9.78 19.42
N ALA A 148 10.77 -8.91 18.81
CA ALA A 148 9.37 -9.13 18.56
C ALA A 148 9.26 -10.29 17.56
N LEU A 149 9.05 -11.50 18.09
CA LEU A 149 8.77 -12.75 17.37
C LEU A 149 7.55 -12.62 16.41
N ASN A 150 6.90 -11.46 16.37
CA ASN A 150 5.82 -11.06 15.48
C ASN A 150 6.30 -10.32 14.21
N GLN A 151 7.58 -9.92 14.09
CA GLN A 151 8.13 -9.31 12.87
C GLN A 151 9.46 -9.94 12.40
N PRO A 152 9.50 -11.24 12.03
CA PRO A 152 10.72 -11.92 11.59
C PRO A 152 11.43 -11.26 10.40
N LEU A 153 10.65 -10.64 9.50
CA LEU A 153 11.18 -10.01 8.29
C LEU A 153 11.84 -8.64 8.55
N SER A 154 11.60 -7.99 9.70
CA SER A 154 12.26 -6.71 10.02
C SER A 154 13.77 -6.89 10.16
N THR A 155 14.23 -8.02 10.71
CA THR A 155 15.66 -8.33 10.77
C THR A 155 16.28 -8.61 9.40
N PHE A 156 15.50 -9.20 8.50
CA PHE A 156 15.91 -9.36 7.12
C PHE A 156 16.00 -8.00 6.41
N ALA A 157 15.04 -7.09 6.63
CA ALA A 157 15.09 -5.74 6.06
C ALA A 157 16.36 -4.99 6.46
N LEU A 158 16.75 -5.05 7.73
CA LEU A 158 18.00 -4.45 8.22
C LEU A 158 19.23 -4.97 7.46
N ALA A 159 19.34 -6.29 7.31
CA ALA A 159 20.42 -6.90 6.54
C ALA A 159 20.35 -6.57 5.04
N ALA A 160 19.14 -6.40 4.50
CA ALA A 160 18.95 -6.05 3.09
C ALA A 160 19.33 -4.59 2.79
N PHE A 161 19.18 -3.66 3.75
CA PHE A 161 19.63 -2.27 3.58
C PHE A 161 21.14 -2.17 3.36
N GLU A 162 21.94 -3.06 3.96
CA GLU A 162 23.40 -3.10 3.75
C GLU A 162 23.80 -3.48 2.31
N LEU A 163 22.87 -4.00 1.51
CA LEU A 163 23.10 -4.36 0.11
C LEU A 163 22.79 -3.21 -0.86
N LEU A 164 22.17 -2.13 -0.38
CA LEU A 164 21.82 -0.98 -1.19
C LEU A 164 23.01 -0.02 -1.32
N ASP A 165 23.11 0.63 -2.47
CA ASP A 165 24.12 1.67 -2.72
C ASP A 165 23.60 3.04 -2.24
N PRO A 166 24.19 3.66 -1.20
CA PRO A 166 23.76 4.96 -0.68
C PRO A 166 23.90 6.11 -1.67
N GLU A 167 24.78 5.98 -2.67
CA GLU A 167 25.00 7.00 -3.70
C GLU A 167 24.03 6.84 -4.88
N SER A 168 23.23 5.76 -4.91
CA SER A 168 22.23 5.54 -5.95
C SER A 168 21.10 6.58 -5.85
N PRO A 169 20.67 7.22 -6.95
CA PRO A 169 19.49 8.08 -6.96
C PRO A 169 18.20 7.34 -6.57
N SER A 170 18.16 6.02 -6.72
CA SER A 170 17.02 5.19 -6.29
C SER A 170 17.09 4.75 -4.83
N TYR A 171 18.16 5.08 -4.08
CA TYR A 171 18.41 4.54 -2.74
C TYR A 171 17.19 4.64 -1.82
N ALA A 172 16.55 5.81 -1.74
CA ALA A 172 15.37 6.02 -0.91
C ALA A 172 14.16 5.14 -1.32
N LEU A 173 13.93 4.97 -2.63
CA LEU A 173 12.85 4.12 -3.16
C LEU A 173 13.17 2.63 -3.02
N ASP A 174 14.44 2.27 -3.07
CA ASP A 174 14.91 0.90 -2.87
C ASP A 174 14.74 0.50 -1.39
N MET A 175 15.01 1.41 -0.44
CA MET A 175 14.67 1.20 0.97
C MET A 175 13.16 1.00 1.17
N VAL A 176 12.31 1.80 0.52
CA VAL A 176 10.84 1.59 0.54
C VAL A 176 10.50 0.20 0.00
N SER A 177 11.11 -0.21 -1.10
CA SER A 177 10.88 -1.51 -1.74
C SER A 177 11.28 -2.68 -0.83
N VAL A 178 12.40 -2.57 -0.12
CA VAL A 178 12.81 -3.53 0.91
C VAL A 178 11.73 -3.64 2.00
N VAL A 179 11.25 -2.52 2.55
CA VAL A 179 10.22 -2.54 3.59
C VAL A 179 8.90 -3.11 3.06
N GLU A 180 8.41 -2.67 1.90
CA GLU A 180 7.18 -3.21 1.28
C GLU A 180 7.28 -4.73 1.06
N SER A 181 8.47 -5.25 0.74
CA SER A 181 8.69 -6.68 0.53
C SER A 181 8.46 -7.54 1.79
N THR A 182 8.53 -6.90 2.97
CA THR A 182 8.32 -7.56 4.27
C THR A 182 6.88 -7.53 4.76
N LEU A 183 6.02 -6.70 4.14
CA LEU A 183 4.63 -6.52 4.54
C LEU A 183 3.74 -7.62 3.97
N ASP A 184 2.55 -7.77 4.55
CA ASP A 184 1.51 -8.64 4.00
C ASP A 184 1.02 -8.15 2.62
N ASP A 185 0.51 -9.06 1.79
CA ASP A 185 0.00 -8.72 0.46
C ASP A 185 -1.38 -8.05 0.50
N PRO A 186 -1.52 -6.81 0.03
CA PRO A 186 -2.83 -6.21 -0.21
C PRO A 186 -3.40 -6.77 -1.52
N ARG A 187 -3.88 -8.02 -1.48
CA ARG A 187 -4.24 -8.81 -2.68
C ARG A 187 -5.13 -8.09 -3.70
N GLN A 188 -6.06 -7.26 -3.24
CA GLN A 188 -6.95 -6.51 -4.13
C GLN A 188 -6.22 -5.40 -4.89
N ILE A 189 -5.28 -4.71 -4.23
CA ILE A 189 -4.42 -3.70 -4.86
C ILE A 189 -3.51 -4.35 -5.89
N LEU A 190 -2.82 -5.44 -5.51
CA LEU A 190 -1.90 -6.16 -6.41
C LEU A 190 -2.63 -6.75 -7.63
N ALA A 191 -3.85 -7.26 -7.43
CA ALA A 191 -4.68 -7.74 -8.54
C ALA A 191 -5.08 -6.60 -9.49
N ALA A 192 -5.43 -5.42 -8.96
CA ALA A 192 -5.76 -4.26 -9.78
C ALA A 192 -4.55 -3.76 -10.58
N GLN A 193 -3.37 -3.67 -9.95
CA GLN A 193 -2.11 -3.35 -10.63
C GLN A 193 -1.79 -4.33 -11.75
N GLN A 194 -1.89 -5.63 -11.49
CA GLN A 194 -1.66 -6.66 -12.51
C GLN A 194 -2.67 -6.55 -13.66
N ASN A 195 -3.95 -6.30 -13.38
CA ASN A 195 -4.97 -6.12 -14.41
C ASN A 195 -4.68 -4.89 -15.28
N LYS A 196 -4.26 -3.78 -14.67
CA LYS A 196 -3.86 -2.56 -15.38
C LYS A 196 -2.67 -2.81 -16.31
N ALA A 197 -1.60 -3.39 -15.78
CA ALA A 197 -0.40 -3.71 -16.56
C ALA A 197 -0.70 -4.67 -17.73
N ARG A 198 -1.56 -5.67 -17.51
CA ARG A 198 -2.05 -6.55 -18.59
C ARG A 198 -2.86 -5.78 -19.62
N GLY A 199 -3.74 -4.87 -19.21
CA GLY A 199 -4.53 -4.03 -20.11
C GLY A 199 -3.66 -3.16 -21.01
N GLU A 200 -2.65 -2.50 -20.43
CA GLU A 200 -1.68 -1.67 -21.15
C GLU A 200 -0.86 -2.50 -22.14
N ALA A 201 -0.37 -3.67 -21.72
CA ALA A 201 0.36 -4.57 -22.59
C ALA A 201 -0.50 -5.11 -23.75
N VAL A 202 -1.79 -5.43 -23.51
CA VAL A 202 -2.71 -5.79 -24.60
C VAL A 202 -2.87 -4.66 -25.59
N ALA A 203 -3.00 -3.42 -25.13
CA ALA A 203 -3.15 -2.25 -26.00
C ALA A 203 -1.89 -2.03 -26.85
N ALA A 204 -0.70 -2.09 -26.23
CA ALA A 204 0.58 -1.98 -26.92
C ALA A 204 0.77 -3.08 -27.98
N MET A 205 0.57 -4.36 -27.60
CA MET A 205 0.69 -5.48 -28.51
C MET A 205 -0.33 -5.45 -29.66
N LYS A 206 -1.51 -4.85 -29.45
CA LYS A 206 -2.48 -4.60 -30.54
C LYS A 206 -1.98 -3.52 -31.50
N ALA A 207 -1.38 -2.45 -30.99
CA ALA A 207 -0.79 -1.39 -31.82
C ALA A 207 0.38 -1.91 -32.65
N GLU A 208 1.19 -2.82 -32.09
CA GLU A 208 2.31 -3.49 -32.77
C GLU A 208 1.88 -4.59 -33.75
N GLY A 209 0.59 -4.96 -33.78
CA GLY A 209 0.08 -5.99 -34.68
C GLY A 209 0.41 -7.44 -34.27
N VAL A 210 0.72 -7.69 -33.00
CA VAL A 210 1.04 -9.04 -32.48
C VAL A 210 -0.18 -9.96 -32.58
N GLU A 211 0.03 -11.19 -33.01
CA GLU A 211 -1.02 -12.21 -33.17
C GLU A 211 -1.67 -12.62 -31.84
N TYR A 212 -2.93 -13.04 -31.88
CA TYR A 212 -3.70 -13.30 -30.65
C TYR A 212 -3.07 -14.38 -29.76
N GLU A 213 -2.59 -15.48 -30.33
CA GLU A 213 -1.98 -16.58 -29.57
C GLU A 213 -0.70 -16.12 -28.85
N GLU A 214 0.16 -15.39 -29.56
CA GLU A 214 1.39 -14.82 -29.00
C GLU A 214 1.11 -13.79 -27.90
N ARG A 215 0.05 -12.97 -28.05
CA ARG A 215 -0.40 -12.08 -26.96
C ARG A 215 -0.79 -12.87 -25.72
N MET A 216 -1.57 -13.94 -25.86
CA MET A 216 -2.01 -14.74 -24.71
C MET A 216 -0.85 -15.38 -23.97
N GLU A 217 0.20 -15.81 -24.68
CA GLU A 217 1.43 -16.33 -24.08
C GLU A 217 2.17 -15.24 -23.29
N ARG A 218 2.43 -14.08 -23.92
CA ARG A 218 3.12 -12.94 -23.28
C ARG A 218 2.38 -12.41 -22.05
N LEU A 219 1.04 -12.44 -22.04
CA LEU A 219 0.23 -11.96 -20.90
C LEU A 219 0.35 -12.84 -19.65
N MET A 220 0.72 -14.12 -19.79
CA MET A 220 0.85 -15.00 -18.63
C MET A 220 1.96 -14.55 -17.69
N ASP A 221 3.04 -14.01 -18.25
CA ASP A 221 4.23 -13.57 -17.51
C ASP A 221 4.05 -12.18 -16.88
N ILE A 222 3.02 -11.43 -17.30
CA ILE A 222 2.73 -10.11 -16.75
C ILE A 222 2.12 -10.23 -15.35
N THR A 223 2.83 -9.62 -14.41
CA THR A 223 2.47 -9.48 -13.00
C THR A 223 2.47 -8.00 -12.59
N TYR A 224 2.08 -7.72 -11.35
CA TYR A 224 2.28 -6.41 -10.72
C TYR A 224 3.79 -6.09 -10.57
N PRO A 225 4.17 -4.80 -10.43
CA PRO A 225 5.58 -4.41 -10.27
C PRO A 225 6.22 -4.99 -9.00
N ARG A 226 7.43 -5.54 -9.15
CA ARG A 226 8.22 -6.18 -8.08
C ARG A 226 9.64 -5.61 -8.07
N PRO A 227 9.84 -4.39 -7.55
CA PRO A 227 11.17 -3.79 -7.47
C PRO A 227 12.10 -4.67 -6.64
N LEU A 228 13.38 -4.75 -7.06
CA LEU A 228 14.42 -5.54 -6.41
C LEU A 228 14.12 -7.06 -6.29
N ASP A 229 13.20 -7.62 -7.09
CA ASP A 229 12.74 -9.03 -6.96
C ASP A 229 13.92 -10.02 -6.87
N GLU A 230 14.84 -9.96 -7.85
CA GLU A 230 15.99 -10.86 -7.92
C GLU A 230 16.95 -10.68 -6.73
N LEU A 231 17.30 -9.43 -6.41
CA LEU A 231 18.21 -9.09 -5.32
C LEU A 231 17.64 -9.56 -3.98
N LEU A 232 16.36 -9.26 -3.72
CA LEU A 232 15.73 -9.58 -2.45
C LEU A 232 15.52 -11.07 -2.27
N PHE A 233 15.09 -11.79 -3.31
CA PHE A 233 14.96 -13.25 -3.21
C PHE A 233 16.30 -13.94 -3.05
N HIS A 234 17.36 -13.45 -3.71
CA HIS A 234 18.71 -13.95 -3.52
C HIS A 234 19.19 -13.74 -2.07
N ALA A 235 19.08 -12.50 -1.58
CA ALA A 235 19.45 -12.13 -0.21
C ALA A 235 18.66 -12.94 0.83
N PHE A 236 17.35 -13.09 0.63
CA PHE A 236 16.47 -13.85 1.49
C PHE A 236 16.84 -15.34 1.55
N GLY A 237 17.22 -15.91 0.40
CA GLY A 237 17.71 -17.28 0.30
C GLY A 237 18.96 -17.52 1.17
N LEU A 238 19.92 -16.61 1.11
CA LEU A 238 21.13 -16.64 1.93
C LEU A 238 20.80 -16.43 3.41
N TYR A 239 20.01 -15.40 3.73
CA TYR A 239 19.64 -15.03 5.10
C TYR A 239 18.95 -16.17 5.86
N ARG A 240 18.08 -16.92 5.18
CA ARG A 240 17.38 -18.08 5.74
C ARG A 240 18.31 -19.21 6.20
N THR A 241 19.53 -19.28 5.66
CA THR A 241 20.51 -20.32 6.04
C THR A 241 20.96 -20.15 7.49
N SER A 242 21.17 -18.91 7.94
CA SER A 242 21.55 -18.58 9.31
C SER A 242 20.38 -18.15 10.20
N HIS A 243 19.22 -17.78 9.62
CA HIS A 243 18.02 -17.37 10.35
C HIS A 243 16.80 -18.22 9.95
N PRO A 244 16.73 -19.51 10.32
CA PRO A 244 15.68 -20.41 9.87
C PRO A 244 14.25 -19.96 10.18
N TRP A 245 14.04 -19.18 11.23
CA TRP A 245 12.71 -18.71 11.64
C TRP A 245 12.01 -17.82 10.64
N VAL A 246 12.78 -17.16 9.77
CA VAL A 246 12.22 -16.34 8.69
C VAL A 246 11.56 -17.23 7.61
N SER A 247 11.87 -18.52 7.54
CA SER A 247 11.28 -19.46 6.56
C SER A 247 9.75 -19.57 6.62
N ASP A 248 9.13 -19.23 7.75
CA ASP A 248 7.67 -19.25 7.90
C ASP A 248 6.99 -18.01 7.31
N HIS A 249 7.79 -16.99 6.96
CA HIS A 249 7.34 -15.70 6.48
C HIS A 249 7.91 -15.50 5.07
N PRO A 250 7.15 -15.83 4.01
CA PRO A 250 7.62 -15.64 2.65
C PRO A 250 7.82 -14.16 2.39
N LEU A 251 8.95 -13.82 1.77
CA LEU A 251 9.14 -12.49 1.21
C LEU A 251 8.18 -12.27 0.05
N SER A 252 7.66 -11.05 -0.08
CA SER A 252 6.77 -10.68 -1.18
C SER A 252 7.15 -9.32 -1.75
N PRO A 253 8.15 -9.23 -2.64
CA PRO A 253 8.46 -7.98 -3.33
C PRO A 253 7.22 -7.42 -4.03
N LYS A 254 6.93 -6.13 -3.80
CA LYS A 254 5.77 -5.42 -4.36
C LYS A 254 6.03 -3.91 -4.36
N SER A 255 5.24 -3.18 -5.14
CA SER A 255 5.31 -1.71 -5.21
C SER A 255 3.91 -1.13 -5.08
N VAL A 256 3.58 -0.57 -3.92
CA VAL A 256 2.31 0.15 -3.72
C VAL A 256 2.62 1.58 -3.29
N VAL A 257 3.39 1.75 -2.21
CA VAL A 257 3.87 3.08 -1.79
C VAL A 257 4.83 3.63 -2.85
N ARG A 258 5.76 2.80 -3.33
CA ARG A 258 6.71 3.21 -4.37
C ARG A 258 5.98 3.60 -5.65
N ASP A 259 5.03 2.80 -6.13
CA ASP A 259 4.24 3.11 -7.33
C ASP A 259 3.44 4.41 -7.19
N MET A 260 2.82 4.63 -6.03
CA MET A 260 2.09 5.87 -5.73
C MET A 260 3.01 7.10 -5.76
N TYR A 261 4.22 6.97 -5.20
CA TYR A 261 5.22 8.03 -5.20
C TYR A 261 5.84 8.25 -6.60
N GLU A 262 6.21 7.16 -7.28
CA GLU A 262 6.76 7.13 -8.63
C GLU A 262 5.76 7.61 -9.68
N ARG A 263 4.48 7.70 -9.39
CA ARG A 263 3.47 8.29 -10.30
C ARG A 263 2.94 9.63 -9.81
N ALA A 264 3.49 10.14 -8.72
CA ALA A 264 3.06 11.40 -8.11
C ALA A 264 1.55 11.45 -7.78
N MET A 265 0.95 10.29 -7.50
CA MET A 265 -0.50 10.19 -7.28
C MET A 265 -0.88 10.57 -5.86
N THR A 266 -1.98 11.31 -5.75
CA THR A 266 -2.75 11.45 -4.50
C THR A 266 -3.50 10.15 -4.18
N PHE A 267 -4.05 10.04 -2.96
CA PHE A 267 -4.85 8.88 -2.57
C PHE A 267 -6.04 8.64 -3.51
N SER A 268 -6.81 9.69 -3.79
CA SER A 268 -7.99 9.63 -4.66
C SER A 268 -7.65 9.28 -6.12
N GLU A 269 -6.52 9.79 -6.63
CA GLU A 269 -6.01 9.44 -7.95
C GLU A 269 -5.55 7.99 -8.02
N PHE A 270 -4.82 7.49 -7.00
CA PHE A 270 -4.40 6.10 -6.95
C PHE A 270 -5.61 5.15 -6.92
N VAL A 271 -6.62 5.49 -6.10
CA VAL A 271 -7.88 4.74 -6.02
C VAL A 271 -8.59 4.74 -7.37
N SER A 272 -8.69 5.89 -8.02
CA SER A 272 -9.38 6.01 -9.32
C SER A 272 -8.60 5.33 -10.44
N HIS A 273 -7.27 5.46 -10.47
CA HIS A 273 -6.39 4.89 -11.48
C HIS A 273 -6.47 3.36 -11.55
N TYR A 274 -6.60 2.72 -10.38
CA TYR A 274 -6.72 1.27 -10.22
C TYR A 274 -8.16 0.79 -9.96
N GLU A 275 -9.16 1.67 -10.07
CA GLU A 275 -10.58 1.35 -9.89
C GLU A 275 -10.91 0.71 -8.52
N LEU A 276 -10.27 1.19 -7.45
CA LEU A 276 -10.30 0.64 -6.09
C LEU A 276 -11.36 1.29 -5.18
N ALA A 277 -12.34 2.02 -5.71
CA ALA A 277 -13.32 2.79 -4.93
C ALA A 277 -14.10 1.96 -3.87
N ARG A 278 -14.25 0.64 -4.08
CA ARG A 278 -14.94 -0.25 -3.12
C ARG A 278 -14.02 -0.79 -2.03
N THR A 279 -12.73 -0.50 -2.12
CA THR A 279 -11.65 -1.11 -1.32
C THR A 279 -10.70 -0.06 -0.76
N GLU A 280 -11.12 1.22 -0.73
CA GLU A 280 -10.34 2.36 -0.23
C GLU A 280 -9.81 2.12 1.18
N GLY A 281 -10.62 1.57 2.09
CA GLY A 281 -10.17 1.22 3.44
C GLY A 281 -9.05 0.17 3.48
N ILE A 282 -8.93 -0.70 2.46
CA ILE A 282 -7.81 -1.63 2.34
C ILE A 282 -6.55 -0.90 1.87
N VAL A 283 -6.69 0.06 0.97
CA VAL A 283 -5.59 0.96 0.55
C VAL A 283 -5.07 1.74 1.76
N LEU A 284 -5.94 2.46 2.46
CA LEU A 284 -5.54 3.26 3.63
C LEU A 284 -4.88 2.39 4.71
N ARG A 285 -5.47 1.23 5.03
CA ARG A 285 -4.89 0.31 6.02
C ARG A 285 -3.49 -0.17 5.62
N TYR A 286 -3.28 -0.46 4.34
CA TYR A 286 -1.96 -0.86 3.85
C TYR A 286 -0.98 0.30 3.94
N LEU A 287 -1.34 1.50 3.47
CA LEU A 287 -0.49 2.69 3.52
C LEU A 287 -0.12 3.08 4.96
N ALA A 288 -1.07 3.03 5.89
CA ALA A 288 -0.83 3.26 7.32
C ALA A 288 0.11 2.20 7.92
N GLY A 289 -0.02 0.94 7.49
CA GLY A 289 0.89 -0.14 7.88
C GLY A 289 2.30 0.08 7.34
N ALA A 290 2.42 0.48 6.06
CA ALA A 290 3.69 0.77 5.42
C ALA A 290 4.38 1.98 6.07
N TYR A 291 3.65 3.05 6.38
CA TYR A 291 4.16 4.20 7.12
C TYR A 291 4.80 3.80 8.45
N LYS A 292 4.07 3.04 9.29
CA LYS A 292 4.59 2.55 10.57
C LYS A 292 5.81 1.65 10.38
N ALA A 293 5.82 0.82 9.35
CA ALA A 293 6.95 -0.05 9.07
C ALA A 293 8.20 0.75 8.63
N LEU A 294 8.04 1.76 7.77
CA LEU A 294 9.14 2.65 7.35
C LEU A 294 9.70 3.43 8.54
N GLU A 295 8.83 3.95 9.41
CA GLU A 295 9.23 4.73 10.59
C GLU A 295 10.01 3.89 11.61
N HIS A 296 9.62 2.64 11.84
CA HIS A 296 10.18 1.80 12.91
C HIS A 296 11.26 0.80 12.46
N THR A 297 11.29 0.40 11.19
CA THR A 297 12.22 -0.63 10.71
C THR A 297 13.55 -0.04 10.28
N VAL A 298 13.55 1.20 9.79
CA VAL A 298 14.74 1.83 9.20
C VAL A 298 15.55 2.56 10.29
N PRO A 299 16.82 2.20 10.50
CA PRO A 299 17.73 2.90 11.41
C PRO A 299 17.95 4.36 10.99
N GLU A 300 18.05 5.28 11.95
CA GLU A 300 18.14 6.72 11.68
C GLU A 300 19.39 7.10 10.87
N ASP A 301 20.49 6.38 11.06
CA ASP A 301 21.76 6.56 10.35
C ASP A 301 21.70 6.16 8.87
N LEU A 302 20.75 5.30 8.49
CA LEU A 302 20.54 4.88 7.11
C LEU A 302 19.53 5.76 6.35
N LYS A 303 18.81 6.65 7.06
CA LYS A 303 17.78 7.50 6.45
C LYS A 303 18.40 8.69 5.73
N SER A 304 18.42 8.63 4.40
CA SER A 304 18.72 9.80 3.56
C SER A 304 17.65 10.89 3.71
N GLU A 305 17.95 12.12 3.29
CA GLU A 305 16.98 13.22 3.30
C GLU A 305 15.74 12.89 2.45
N ASP A 306 15.93 12.28 1.28
CA ASP A 306 14.85 11.85 0.39
C ASP A 306 13.99 10.74 1.02
N PHE A 307 14.59 9.81 1.76
CA PHE A 307 13.84 8.78 2.46
C PHE A 307 12.95 9.37 3.57
N GLN A 308 13.50 10.31 4.34
CA GLN A 308 12.76 11.04 5.36
C GLN A 308 11.63 11.89 4.75
N ASP A 309 11.86 12.48 3.57
CA ASP A 309 10.83 13.18 2.78
C ASP A 309 9.67 12.24 2.43
N ILE A 310 9.97 11.08 1.83
CA ILE A 310 8.96 10.06 1.47
C ILE A 310 8.17 9.62 2.71
N THR A 311 8.86 9.35 3.81
CA THR A 311 8.22 8.90 5.06
C THR A 311 7.31 9.98 5.64
N ALA A 312 7.76 11.25 5.64
CA ALA A 312 6.96 12.38 6.12
C ALA A 312 5.71 12.60 5.25
N TRP A 313 5.85 12.52 3.92
CA TRP A 313 4.75 12.61 2.97
C TRP A 313 3.72 11.51 3.18
N LEU A 314 4.14 10.25 3.28
CA LEU A 314 3.24 9.12 3.47
C LEU A 314 2.48 9.26 4.80
N GLY A 315 3.17 9.67 5.86
CA GLY A 315 2.54 9.91 7.16
C GLY A 315 1.50 11.03 7.12
N GLU A 316 1.76 12.11 6.38
CA GLU A 316 0.83 13.22 6.22
C GLU A 316 -0.41 12.81 5.43
N MET A 317 -0.22 12.13 4.30
CA MET A 317 -1.31 11.59 3.49
C MET A 317 -2.22 10.67 4.31
N VAL A 318 -1.64 9.73 5.07
CA VAL A 318 -2.41 8.80 5.91
C VAL A 318 -3.24 9.56 6.93
N ARG A 319 -2.69 10.59 7.59
CA ARG A 319 -3.43 11.40 8.57
C ARG A 319 -4.60 12.14 7.93
N GLN A 320 -4.38 12.76 6.77
CA GLN A 320 -5.41 13.54 6.09
C GLN A 320 -6.58 12.69 5.63
N VAL A 321 -6.30 11.52 5.04
CA VAL A 321 -7.33 10.59 4.57
C VAL A 321 -8.06 9.91 5.73
N ASP A 322 -7.36 9.57 6.81
CA ASP A 322 -8.00 8.99 8.00
C ASP A 322 -8.97 9.99 8.65
N SER A 323 -8.58 11.27 8.75
CA SER A 323 -9.46 12.34 9.20
C SER A 323 -10.68 12.51 8.28
N SER A 324 -10.48 12.58 6.96
CA SER A 324 -11.60 12.77 6.02
C SER A 324 -12.58 11.59 6.01
N LEU A 325 -12.09 10.35 6.11
CA LEU A 325 -12.96 9.18 6.18
C LEU A 325 -13.73 9.11 7.50
N LEU A 326 -13.11 9.51 8.62
CA LEU A 326 -13.82 9.64 9.89
C LEU A 326 -14.94 10.69 9.79
N ASP A 327 -14.67 11.82 9.14
CA ASP A 327 -15.67 12.86 8.91
C ASP A 327 -16.84 12.37 8.05
N GLU A 328 -16.57 11.67 6.94
CA GLU A 328 -17.61 11.08 6.08
C GLU A 328 -18.48 10.06 6.83
N TRP A 329 -17.88 9.23 7.69
CA TRP A 329 -18.61 8.27 8.51
C TRP A 329 -19.49 8.96 9.56
N GLU A 330 -18.99 10.03 10.20
CA GLU A 330 -19.77 10.81 11.16
C GLU A 330 -20.94 11.54 10.49
N GLN A 331 -20.74 12.09 9.30
CA GLN A 331 -21.79 12.72 8.49
C GLN A 331 -22.87 11.71 8.06
N LEU A 332 -22.47 10.50 7.68
CA LEU A 332 -23.42 9.42 7.37
C LEU A 332 -24.16 8.91 8.61
N ALA A 333 -23.52 8.93 9.78
CA ALA A 333 -24.12 8.51 11.04
C ALA A 333 -25.09 9.55 11.61
N ASN A 334 -24.83 10.85 11.42
CA ASN A 334 -25.65 11.95 11.92
C ASN A 334 -25.90 13.06 10.86
N PRO A 335 -26.77 12.81 9.85
CA PRO A 335 -26.97 13.75 8.74
C PRO A 335 -27.66 15.08 9.11
N GLU A 336 -28.22 15.21 10.32
CA GLU A 336 -29.02 16.37 10.76
C GLU A 336 -28.32 17.26 11.82
N LEU A 337 -27.05 16.98 12.17
CA LEU A 337 -26.28 17.68 13.20
C LEU A 337 -24.94 18.20 12.66
N GLU A 338 -24.96 19.04 11.63
CA GLU A 338 -23.82 19.92 11.38
C GLU A 338 -24.22 21.36 11.70
N ASP A 339 -23.97 21.77 12.95
CA ASP A 339 -23.86 23.20 13.24
C ASP A 339 -22.56 23.72 12.61
N ALA A 340 -22.61 24.90 12.01
CA ALA A 340 -21.46 25.51 11.32
C ALA A 340 -20.25 25.77 12.26
N GLU A 341 -20.47 25.73 13.58
CA GLU A 341 -19.44 25.85 14.61
C GLU A 341 -18.66 24.54 14.80
N GLU A 342 -19.34 23.39 14.82
CA GLU A 342 -18.68 22.08 14.92
C GLU A 342 -17.91 21.72 13.65
N ALA A 343 -18.42 22.10 12.46
CA ALA A 343 -17.70 21.93 11.20
C ALA A 343 -16.41 22.78 11.15
N ARG A 344 -16.41 23.94 11.81
CA ARG A 344 -15.27 24.86 11.86
C ARG A 344 -14.23 24.45 12.90
N GLU A 345 -14.66 23.98 14.07
CA GLU A 345 -13.75 23.37 15.05
C GLU A 345 -13.11 22.07 14.53
N ARG A 346 -13.80 21.31 13.66
CA ARG A 346 -13.26 20.11 12.98
C ARG A 346 -12.28 20.46 11.85
N ALA A 347 -12.58 21.46 11.02
CA ALA A 347 -11.63 21.98 10.04
C ALA A 347 -10.34 22.51 10.69
N ASP A 348 -10.44 23.08 11.90
CA ASP A 348 -9.27 23.48 12.70
C ASP A 348 -8.46 22.29 13.26
N GLN A 349 -9.01 21.06 13.28
CA GLN A 349 -8.27 19.84 13.69
C GLN A 349 -7.40 19.26 12.57
N VAL A 350 -7.80 19.41 11.30
CA VAL A 350 -6.98 18.99 10.16
C VAL A 350 -5.93 20.07 9.93
N LYS A 351 -4.68 19.76 10.25
CA LYS A 351 -3.58 20.70 10.01
C LYS A 351 -3.45 20.98 8.51
N PRO A 352 -3.22 22.24 8.10
CA PRO A 352 -2.99 22.58 6.70
C PRO A 352 -1.84 21.76 6.11
N VAL A 353 -1.92 21.34 4.83
CA VAL A 353 -0.84 20.57 4.16
C VAL A 353 0.50 21.31 4.23
N THR A 354 0.48 22.64 4.19
CA THR A 354 1.68 23.48 4.27
C THR A 354 2.30 23.52 5.68
N ALA A 355 1.58 23.12 6.72
CA ALA A 355 2.09 23.10 8.10
C ALA A 355 3.25 22.11 8.27
N ASN A 356 3.31 21.06 7.43
CA ASN A 356 4.46 20.17 7.32
C ASN A 356 5.21 20.47 6.03
N ALA A 357 6.09 21.48 6.06
CA ALA A 357 6.86 21.92 4.90
C ALA A 357 7.61 20.77 4.20
N ARG A 358 8.04 19.74 4.93
CA ARG A 358 8.73 18.58 4.35
C ARG A 358 7.80 17.71 3.52
N ALA A 359 6.63 17.35 4.06
CA ALA A 359 5.62 16.62 3.32
C ALA A 359 5.08 17.44 2.12
N PHE A 360 4.89 18.75 2.32
CA PHE A 360 4.45 19.65 1.26
C PHE A 360 5.45 19.75 0.11
N ARG A 361 6.76 19.78 0.41
CA ARG A 361 7.83 19.72 -0.60
C ARG A 361 7.73 18.50 -1.50
N VAL A 362 7.36 17.35 -0.94
CA VAL A 362 7.12 16.14 -1.73
C VAL A 362 5.90 16.29 -2.63
N LEU A 363 4.80 16.87 -2.15
CA LEU A 363 3.62 17.14 -2.98
C LEU A 363 3.96 18.06 -4.17
N VAL A 364 4.76 19.10 -3.92
CA VAL A 364 5.25 20.01 -4.97
C VAL A 364 6.15 19.27 -5.97
N ARG A 365 7.12 18.48 -5.48
CA ARG A 365 8.03 17.66 -6.31
C ARG A 365 7.22 16.72 -7.21
N ASN A 366 6.26 16.02 -6.63
CA ASN A 366 5.38 15.09 -7.33
C ASN A 366 4.54 15.81 -8.40
N ALA A 367 3.89 16.91 -8.05
CA ALA A 367 3.06 17.68 -8.98
C ALA A 367 3.87 18.26 -10.15
N MET A 368 5.09 18.74 -9.90
CA MET A 368 5.97 19.21 -10.97
C MET A 368 6.44 18.07 -11.87
N PHE A 369 6.86 16.96 -11.29
CA PHE A 369 7.34 15.81 -12.06
C PHE A 369 6.24 15.15 -12.87
N ARG A 370 4.98 15.16 -12.39
CA ARG A 370 3.83 14.70 -13.17
C ARG A 370 3.71 15.40 -14.52
N ARG A 371 4.04 16.69 -14.58
CA ARG A 371 4.08 17.45 -15.84
C ARG A 371 5.22 16.99 -16.75
N VAL A 372 6.39 16.68 -16.18
CA VAL A 372 7.51 16.09 -16.93
C VAL A 372 7.12 14.74 -17.54
N GLU A 373 6.43 13.88 -16.78
CA GLU A 373 5.94 12.58 -17.29
C GLU A 373 4.95 12.74 -18.45
N LEU A 374 3.99 13.65 -18.31
CA LEU A 374 3.02 13.90 -19.37
C LEU A 374 3.68 14.53 -20.61
N ALA A 375 4.66 15.42 -20.41
CA ALA A 375 5.46 16.00 -21.49
C ALA A 375 6.26 14.91 -22.23
N ALA A 376 6.93 14.01 -21.50
CA ALA A 376 7.71 12.93 -22.09
C ALA A 376 6.86 11.93 -22.89
N LEU A 377 5.58 11.77 -22.51
CA LEU A 377 4.61 10.94 -23.22
C LEU A 377 3.86 11.69 -24.34
N ASP A 378 4.24 12.93 -24.63
CA ASP A 378 3.57 13.84 -25.58
C ASP A 378 2.06 13.98 -25.33
N ARG A 379 1.66 13.98 -24.06
CA ARG A 379 0.25 14.11 -23.63
C ARG A 379 -0.12 15.55 -23.34
N THR A 380 -0.02 16.40 -24.35
CA THR A 380 -0.30 17.84 -24.26
C THR A 380 -1.73 18.16 -23.87
N TRP A 381 -2.71 17.30 -24.23
CA TRP A 381 -4.10 17.45 -23.76
C TRP A 381 -4.22 17.32 -22.24
N ASP A 382 -3.64 16.26 -21.67
CA ASP A 382 -3.68 16.03 -20.22
C ASP A 382 -2.95 17.17 -19.46
N LEU A 383 -1.85 17.70 -20.03
CA LEU A 383 -1.16 18.88 -19.49
C LEU A 383 -2.03 20.13 -19.54
N GLY A 384 -2.71 20.36 -20.66
CA GLY A 384 -3.63 21.49 -20.82
C GLY A 384 -4.82 21.43 -19.87
N GLU A 385 -5.39 20.24 -19.61
CA GLU A 385 -6.44 20.08 -18.58
C GLU A 385 -5.91 20.38 -17.18
N LEU A 386 -4.69 19.94 -16.88
CA LEU A 386 -4.08 20.10 -15.57
C LEU A 386 -3.67 21.55 -15.26
N ASP A 387 -3.26 22.30 -16.27
CA ASP A 387 -2.78 23.68 -16.13
C ASP A 387 -3.74 24.75 -16.70
N ALA A 388 -4.98 24.37 -17.04
CA ALA A 388 -6.00 25.25 -17.61
C ALA A 388 -6.23 26.51 -16.77
N GLU A 389 -6.27 26.38 -15.43
CA GLU A 389 -6.45 27.51 -14.51
C GLU A 389 -5.27 28.49 -14.50
N SER A 390 -4.09 28.04 -14.92
CA SER A 390 -2.88 28.86 -15.09
C SER A 390 -2.84 29.54 -16.47
N GLY A 391 -3.83 29.28 -17.33
CA GLY A 391 -3.88 29.79 -18.69
C GLY A 391 -3.03 29.01 -19.69
N TRP A 392 -2.56 27.81 -19.33
CA TRP A 392 -1.84 26.91 -20.21
C TRP A 392 -2.79 25.85 -20.77
N ASP A 393 -3.10 25.95 -22.06
CA ASP A 393 -3.84 24.93 -22.78
C ASP A 393 -2.91 23.95 -23.51
N ALA A 394 -3.50 22.97 -24.19
CA ALA A 394 -2.75 21.95 -24.90
C ALA A 394 -1.85 22.52 -26.01
N ASP A 395 -2.33 23.57 -26.71
CA ASP A 395 -1.59 24.21 -27.79
C ASP A 395 -0.38 25.00 -27.24
N ALA A 396 -0.54 25.68 -26.11
CA ALA A 396 0.57 26.37 -25.43
C ALA A 396 1.65 25.39 -24.96
N TRP A 397 1.25 24.24 -24.40
CA TRP A 397 2.18 23.18 -24.01
C TRP A 397 2.91 22.58 -25.21
N ALA A 398 2.19 22.26 -26.29
CA ALA A 398 2.79 21.74 -27.52
C ALA A 398 3.83 22.72 -28.09
N ALA A 399 3.46 23.99 -28.23
CA ALA A 399 4.35 25.02 -28.79
C ALA A 399 5.59 25.27 -27.91
N ALA A 400 5.47 25.15 -26.59
CA ALA A 400 6.60 25.30 -25.68
C ALA A 400 7.58 24.10 -25.75
N LEU A 401 7.05 22.89 -25.93
CA LEU A 401 7.86 21.67 -26.04
C LEU A 401 8.46 21.48 -27.43
N ASP A 402 7.90 22.08 -28.49
CA ASP A 402 8.45 22.02 -29.85
C ASP A 402 9.93 22.38 -29.94
N GLY A 403 10.38 23.35 -29.14
CA GLY A 403 11.79 23.74 -29.10
C GLY A 403 12.69 22.69 -28.47
N TYR A 404 12.22 22.02 -27.41
CA TYR A 404 12.94 20.89 -26.81
C TYR A 404 13.05 19.72 -27.80
N TRP A 405 11.94 19.36 -28.46
CA TRP A 405 11.91 18.25 -29.42
C TRP A 405 12.67 18.51 -30.72
N GLN A 406 13.02 19.77 -31.01
CA GLN A 406 13.95 20.10 -32.10
C GLN A 406 15.41 19.78 -31.75
N GLU A 407 15.75 19.79 -30.46
CA GLU A 407 17.11 19.57 -29.96
C GLU A 407 17.34 18.12 -29.48
N TYR A 408 16.33 17.52 -28.83
CA TYR A 408 16.43 16.22 -28.18
C TYR A 408 15.28 15.28 -28.60
N ASP A 409 15.59 14.00 -28.79
CA ASP A 409 14.61 12.97 -29.21
C ASP A 409 13.89 12.29 -28.03
N GLU A 410 14.38 12.47 -26.80
CA GLU A 410 13.86 11.80 -25.60
C GLU A 410 13.85 12.76 -24.40
N LEU A 411 12.87 12.60 -23.51
CA LEU A 411 12.82 13.27 -22.21
C LEU A 411 12.86 12.22 -21.09
N GLY A 412 13.91 12.27 -20.27
CA GLY A 412 14.13 11.31 -19.19
C GLY A 412 13.07 11.42 -18.10
N THR A 413 12.51 10.27 -17.69
CA THR A 413 11.55 10.17 -16.57
C THR A 413 11.98 9.16 -15.49
N GLY A 414 13.20 8.63 -15.61
CA GLY A 414 13.76 7.67 -14.64
C GLY A 414 14.20 8.30 -13.31
N PRO A 415 14.85 7.52 -12.43
CA PRO A 415 15.30 7.99 -11.11
C PRO A 415 16.18 9.24 -11.18
N GLU A 416 17.08 9.34 -12.17
CA GLU A 416 17.95 10.51 -12.38
C GLU A 416 17.15 11.78 -12.65
N ALA A 417 16.05 11.69 -13.41
CA ALA A 417 15.17 12.82 -13.72
C ALA A 417 14.44 13.36 -12.48
N ARG A 418 14.30 12.53 -11.44
CA ARG A 418 13.71 12.89 -10.15
C ARG A 418 14.75 13.37 -9.13
N GLY A 419 16.03 13.36 -9.51
CA GLY A 419 17.13 13.72 -8.63
C GLY A 419 16.97 15.14 -8.07
N PRO A 420 17.45 15.40 -6.83
CA PRO A 420 17.26 16.69 -6.15
C PRO A 420 17.92 17.86 -6.88
N ARG A 421 18.85 17.60 -7.82
CA ARG A 421 19.52 18.64 -8.61
C ARG A 421 18.63 19.26 -9.68
N LEU A 422 17.58 18.55 -10.11
CA LEU A 422 16.71 19.00 -11.20
C LEU A 422 15.49 19.78 -10.70
N LEU A 423 15.24 19.82 -9.39
CA LEU A 423 14.15 20.57 -8.80
C LEU A 423 14.70 21.63 -7.84
N GLN A 424 14.51 22.89 -8.18
CA GLN A 424 14.82 24.02 -7.32
C GLN A 424 13.53 24.59 -6.74
N ILE A 425 13.49 24.75 -5.41
CA ILE A 425 12.37 25.36 -4.68
C ILE A 425 12.91 26.55 -3.88
N GLU A 426 12.39 27.75 -4.18
CA GLU A 426 12.60 28.98 -3.41
C GLU A 426 11.34 29.29 -2.60
N GLU A 427 11.43 29.24 -1.28
CA GLU A 427 10.32 29.58 -0.38
C GLU A 427 10.17 31.09 -0.27
N ARG A 428 8.96 31.62 -0.52
CA ARG A 428 8.62 33.06 -0.41
C ARG A 428 7.49 33.26 0.61
N PRO A 429 7.75 33.03 1.90
CA PRO A 429 6.71 33.08 2.93
C PRO A 429 6.03 34.45 3.04
N GLU A 430 6.75 35.54 2.75
CA GLU A 430 6.20 36.90 2.69
C GLU A 430 5.13 37.10 1.60
N ASP A 431 5.24 36.34 0.51
CA ASP A 431 4.34 36.41 -0.64
C ASP A 431 3.29 35.29 -0.59
N GLY A 432 3.35 34.41 0.41
CA GLY A 432 2.43 33.27 0.58
C GLY A 432 2.55 32.21 -0.53
N LEU A 433 3.71 32.11 -1.19
CA LEU A 433 3.93 31.20 -2.31
C LEU A 433 5.33 30.57 -2.29
N TRP A 434 5.52 29.48 -3.03
CA TRP A 434 6.85 28.96 -3.36
C TRP A 434 7.12 29.12 -4.86
N ARG A 435 8.34 29.50 -5.23
CA ARG A 435 8.78 29.48 -6.63
C ARG A 435 9.52 28.19 -6.92
N VAL A 436 9.14 27.54 -8.00
CA VAL A 436 9.62 26.19 -8.30
C VAL A 436 10.09 26.14 -9.75
N ARG A 437 11.28 25.57 -9.94
CA ARG A 437 11.86 25.31 -11.26
C ARG A 437 12.18 23.83 -11.36
N GLN A 438 11.51 23.15 -12.28
CA GLN A 438 11.78 21.76 -12.63
C GLN A 438 12.54 21.74 -13.96
N THR A 439 13.78 21.29 -13.92
CA THR A 439 14.65 21.12 -15.08
C THR A 439 14.38 19.77 -15.73
N PHE A 440 14.42 19.73 -17.06
CA PHE A 440 14.28 18.51 -17.85
C PHE A 440 15.60 17.75 -17.87
N HIS A 441 15.50 16.43 -17.77
CA HIS A 441 16.64 15.53 -17.90
C HIS A 441 16.74 15.08 -19.36
N ASP A 442 17.53 15.82 -20.14
CA ASP A 442 17.82 15.53 -21.54
C ASP A 442 18.93 14.46 -21.67
N PRO A 443 19.01 13.77 -22.83
CA PRO A 443 19.99 12.70 -23.04
C PRO A 443 21.45 13.18 -23.14
N ALA A 444 21.70 14.47 -23.40
CA ALA A 444 23.05 15.03 -23.47
C ALA A 444 23.57 15.50 -22.09
N GLY A 445 22.66 15.70 -21.13
CA GLY A 445 22.94 16.22 -19.79
C GLY A 445 23.17 17.73 -19.76
N ASP A 446 22.65 18.45 -20.76
CA ASP A 446 22.83 19.91 -20.90
C ASP A 446 21.99 20.68 -19.88
N HIS A 447 20.80 20.17 -19.54
CA HIS A 447 19.87 20.69 -18.53
C HIS A 447 19.39 22.14 -18.81
N ASP A 448 19.26 22.48 -20.09
CA ASP A 448 18.94 23.84 -20.55
C ASP A 448 17.44 24.14 -20.64
N TRP A 449 16.57 23.15 -20.45
CA TRP A 449 15.12 23.28 -20.59
C TRP A 449 14.38 22.92 -19.30
N GLY A 450 13.19 23.49 -19.08
CA GLY A 450 12.38 23.15 -17.92
C GLY A 450 11.06 23.89 -17.79
N ILE A 451 10.44 23.73 -16.62
CA ILE A 451 9.17 24.33 -16.20
C ILE A 451 9.46 25.27 -15.03
N SER A 452 9.00 26.51 -15.13
CA SER A 452 8.95 27.47 -14.02
C SER A 452 7.50 27.65 -13.57
N ALA A 453 7.26 27.53 -12.26
CA ALA A 453 5.94 27.61 -11.67
C ALA A 453 5.95 28.31 -10.29
N GLU A 454 4.78 28.77 -9.88
CA GLU A 454 4.51 29.27 -8.52
C GLU A 454 3.52 28.34 -7.82
N VAL A 455 3.74 28.05 -6.54
CA VAL A 455 2.86 27.24 -5.71
C VAL A 455 2.10 28.13 -4.76
N ASP A 456 0.78 28.13 -4.86
CA ASP A 456 -0.10 28.94 -4.01
C ASP A 456 -0.35 28.19 -2.70
N LEU A 457 0.23 28.66 -1.58
CA LEU A 457 0.15 27.97 -0.30
C LEU A 457 -1.29 27.95 0.25
N THR A 458 -2.03 29.04 0.05
CA THR A 458 -3.41 29.16 0.58
C THR A 458 -4.37 28.27 -0.20
N ALA A 459 -4.27 28.26 -1.53
CA ALA A 459 -5.06 27.35 -2.35
C ALA A 459 -4.67 25.89 -2.08
N SER A 460 -3.37 25.62 -1.87
CA SER A 460 -2.90 24.27 -1.54
C SER A 460 -3.48 23.74 -0.23
N ASP A 461 -3.57 24.59 0.79
CA ASP A 461 -4.21 24.25 2.06
C ASP A 461 -5.70 23.98 1.90
N ALA A 462 -6.40 24.76 1.07
CA ALA A 462 -7.82 24.57 0.82
C ALA A 462 -8.13 23.27 0.04
N GLU A 463 -7.25 22.88 -0.86
CA GLU A 463 -7.45 21.71 -1.73
C GLU A 463 -6.72 20.45 -1.25
N ALA A 464 -5.99 20.53 -0.14
CA ALA A 464 -5.15 19.46 0.41
C ALA A 464 -4.19 18.82 -0.63
N ARG A 465 -3.73 19.62 -1.61
CA ARG A 465 -2.79 19.22 -2.67
C ARG A 465 -1.90 20.40 -3.05
N ALA A 466 -0.79 20.16 -3.74
CA ALA A 466 0.02 21.25 -4.28
C ALA A 466 -0.71 21.93 -5.46
N VAL A 467 -1.14 23.18 -5.27
CA VAL A 467 -1.74 24.01 -6.32
C VAL A 467 -0.63 24.76 -7.04
N ILE A 468 -0.29 24.25 -8.23
CA ILE A 468 0.81 24.74 -9.06
C ILE A 468 0.25 25.65 -10.15
N LYS A 469 0.86 26.83 -10.31
CA LYS A 469 0.60 27.79 -11.37
C LYS A 469 1.79 27.88 -12.31
N VAL A 470 1.68 27.34 -13.52
CA VAL A 470 2.77 27.36 -14.48
C VAL A 470 2.97 28.78 -15.01
N VAL A 471 4.20 29.28 -14.90
CA VAL A 471 4.60 30.63 -15.34
C VAL A 471 5.33 30.57 -16.69
N GLY A 472 6.08 29.51 -16.94
CA GLY A 472 6.85 29.35 -18.17
C GLY A 472 7.30 27.92 -18.40
N VAL A 473 7.36 27.51 -19.67
CA VAL A 473 7.97 26.26 -20.12
C VAL A 473 8.88 26.61 -21.28
N GLY A 474 10.13 26.16 -21.25
CA GLY A 474 11.10 26.48 -22.29
C GLY A 474 12.55 26.43 -21.80
N GLN A 475 13.44 27.07 -22.57
CA GLN A 475 14.86 27.22 -22.23
C GLN A 475 15.06 28.10 -20.98
N LEU A 476 15.99 27.72 -20.08
CA LEU A 476 16.11 28.19 -18.69
C LEU A 476 17.04 29.38 -18.41
#